data_AF-A0A7L8UYG6-F1
#
_entry.id   AF-A0A7L8UYG6-F1
#
_cell.length_a   1.000
_cell.length_b   1.000
_cell.length_c   1.000
_cell.angle_alpha   90.00
_cell.angle_beta   90.00
_cell.angle_gamma   90.00
#
_symmetry.space_group_name_H-M   'P 1'
#
loop_
_entity.id
_entity.type
_entity.pdbx_description
1 polymer ?
#
loop_
_entity_poly.entity_id
_entity_poly.type
_entity_poly.pdbx_seq_one_letter_code
_entity_poly.pdbx_strand_id
1 'polypeptide(L)'
;MKTFDFEKYITVLQKAKGQTIPWGATEYPTYPTIILSLAQDYYQSAEYDRNFDRSLHQHHYYSGLPESEITEIIKNSDDYRLISAIMSAIIRGEKYTPGMWQALIENGIMLDLLVHAYRLKQN
;
A
#
# COMPACT_ATOMS: atom_id res chain seq x y z
N MET A 1 15.24 -2.10 -12.85
CA MET A 1 14.09 -2.25 -11.94
C MET A 1 14.66 -2.54 -10.57
N LYS A 2 14.23 -1.85 -9.51
CA LYS A 2 14.80 -2.01 -8.17
C LYS A 2 14.21 -3.27 -7.51
N THR A 3 15.02 -4.04 -6.78
CA THR A 3 14.52 -5.13 -5.96
C THR A 3 13.78 -4.57 -4.75
N PHE A 4 12.53 -4.99 -4.54
CA PHE A 4 11.74 -4.59 -3.38
C PHE A 4 12.01 -5.51 -2.20
N ASP A 5 12.36 -4.92 -1.06
CA ASP A 5 12.66 -5.63 0.18
C ASP A 5 11.40 -5.74 1.04
N PHE A 6 10.62 -6.80 0.83
CA PHE A 6 9.38 -7.05 1.55
C PHE A 6 9.61 -7.15 3.06
N GLU A 7 10.60 -7.91 3.52
CA GLU A 7 10.84 -8.16 4.95
C GLU A 7 11.18 -6.88 5.70
N LYS A 8 12.04 -6.04 5.11
CA LYS A 8 12.36 -4.72 5.65
C LYS A 8 11.10 -3.88 5.80
N TYR A 9 10.30 -3.75 4.73
CA TYR A 9 9.15 -2.85 4.74
C TYR A 9 7.96 -3.38 5.54
N ILE A 10 7.79 -4.70 5.66
CA ILE A 10 6.89 -5.34 6.61
C ILE A 10 7.29 -4.96 8.04
N THR A 11 8.57 -5.08 8.39
CA THR A 11 9.08 -4.69 9.72
C THR A 11 8.84 -3.20 10.03
N VAL A 12 9.01 -2.35 9.03
CA VAL A 12 8.74 -0.91 9.15
C VAL A 12 7.26 -0.64 9.43
N LEU A 13 6.36 -1.24 8.64
CA LEU A 13 4.92 -1.05 8.81
C LEU A 13 4.40 -1.69 10.11
N GLN A 14 4.96 -2.81 10.55
CA GLN A 14 4.66 -3.41 11.86
C GLN A 14 4.96 -2.45 13.02
N LYS A 15 6.08 -1.72 12.95
CA LYS A 15 6.44 -0.73 13.98
C LYS A 15 5.55 0.51 13.92
N ALA A 16 5.13 0.92 12.72
CA ALA A 16 4.31 2.11 12.52
C ALA A 16 2.81 1.88 12.83
N LYS A 17 2.33 0.62 12.74
CA LYS A 17 0.94 0.26 13.04
C LYS A 17 0.54 0.73 14.44
N GLY A 18 -0.59 1.41 14.53
CA GLY A 18 -1.11 2.00 15.77
C GLY A 18 -0.34 3.22 16.30
N GLN A 19 0.72 3.67 15.62
CA GLN A 19 1.45 4.89 15.99
C GLN A 19 0.96 6.07 15.15
N THR A 20 0.54 7.14 15.82
CA THR A 20 0.06 8.35 15.14
C THR A 20 1.17 9.04 14.34
N ILE A 21 0.93 9.28 13.06
CA ILE A 21 1.80 10.11 12.21
C ILE A 21 1.29 11.56 12.30
N PRO A 22 2.07 12.50 12.85
CA PRO A 22 1.59 13.86 13.08
C PRO A 22 1.47 14.64 11.77
N TRP A 23 0.46 15.52 11.71
CA TRP A 23 0.38 16.53 10.66
C TRP A 23 1.37 17.65 10.94
N GLY A 24 2.10 18.05 9.90
CA GLY A 24 3.03 19.18 9.96
C GLY A 24 2.38 20.48 9.52
N ALA A 25 3.20 21.49 9.20
CA ALA A 25 2.76 22.75 8.61
C ALA A 25 2.44 22.65 7.09
N THR A 26 2.43 21.43 6.54
CA THR A 26 2.22 21.14 5.12
C THR A 26 0.88 20.47 4.88
N GLU A 27 0.50 20.33 3.60
CA GLU A 27 -0.73 19.63 3.17
C GLU A 27 -0.68 18.11 3.40
N TYR A 28 0.46 17.56 3.84
CA TYR A 28 0.70 16.14 4.04
C TYR A 28 1.16 15.87 5.49
N PRO A 29 0.86 14.67 6.04
CA PRO A 29 1.46 14.21 7.29
C PRO A 29 2.99 14.19 7.24
N THR A 30 3.61 14.32 8.41
CA THR A 30 5.07 14.28 8.56
C THR A 30 5.56 12.83 8.53
N TYR A 31 5.50 12.20 7.35
CA TYR A 31 5.90 10.82 7.17
C TYR A 31 7.38 10.61 7.52
N PRO A 32 7.72 9.61 8.33
CA PRO A 32 9.10 9.22 8.55
C PRO A 32 9.80 8.91 7.22
N THR A 33 11.08 9.27 7.08
CA THR A 33 11.87 9.03 5.84
C THR A 33 11.82 7.58 5.37
N ILE A 34 11.71 6.63 6.30
CA ILE A 34 11.61 5.20 5.97
C ILE A 34 10.29 4.82 5.29
N ILE A 35 9.17 5.49 5.62
CA ILE A 35 7.88 5.33 4.95
C ILE A 35 7.94 5.95 3.54
N LEU A 36 8.57 7.11 3.41
CA LEU A 36 8.81 7.71 2.09
C LEU A 36 9.68 6.80 1.21
N SER A 37 10.70 6.17 1.81
CA SER A 37 11.56 5.19 1.13
C SER A 37 10.79 3.94 0.71
N LEU A 38 9.84 3.46 1.53
CA LEU A 38 8.94 2.36 1.17
C LEU A 38 8.18 2.69 -0.12
N ALA A 39 7.52 3.85 -0.17
CA ALA A 39 6.73 4.25 -1.32
C ALA A 39 7.59 4.40 -2.57
N GLN A 40 8.75 5.05 -2.45
CA GLN A 40 9.69 5.24 -3.55
C GLN A 40 10.22 3.90 -4.08
N ASP A 41 10.62 3.00 -3.18
CA ASP A 41 11.17 1.69 -3.55
C ASP A 41 10.10 0.80 -4.18
N TYR A 42 8.89 0.80 -3.62
CA TYR A 42 7.76 0.08 -4.19
C TYR A 42 7.49 0.55 -5.61
N TYR A 43 7.33 1.87 -5.81
CA TYR A 43 7.09 2.50 -7.12
C TYR A 43 8.16 2.14 -8.18
N GLN A 44 9.42 1.99 -7.76
CA GLN A 44 10.54 1.66 -8.65
C GLN A 44 10.75 0.14 -8.87
N SER A 45 9.95 -0.69 -8.22
CA SER A 45 10.09 -2.14 -8.23
C SER A 45 9.21 -2.83 -9.27
N ALA A 46 9.34 -4.16 -9.34
CA ALA A 46 8.46 -5.01 -10.13
C ALA A 46 7.04 -5.11 -9.57
N GLU A 47 6.89 -4.85 -8.27
CA GLU A 47 5.63 -5.06 -7.56
C GLU A 47 4.64 -3.94 -7.85
N TYR A 48 5.14 -2.77 -8.22
CA TYR A 48 4.29 -1.66 -8.63
C TYR A 48 3.64 -1.96 -9.97
N ASP A 49 2.35 -2.27 -9.94
CA ASP A 49 1.52 -2.28 -11.13
C ASP A 49 1.40 -0.88 -11.74
N ARG A 50 2.09 -0.65 -12.86
CA ARG A 50 2.05 0.61 -13.61
C ARG A 50 0.68 0.90 -14.25
N ASN A 51 -0.16 -0.12 -14.40
CA ASN A 51 -1.49 -0.03 -14.98
C ASN A 51 -2.55 -0.38 -13.93
N PHE A 52 -2.30 -0.06 -12.66
CA PHE A 52 -3.18 -0.43 -11.54
C PHE A 52 -4.64 -0.05 -11.78
N ASP A 53 -4.93 1.12 -12.39
CA ASP A 53 -6.30 1.53 -12.76
C ASP A 53 -6.99 0.48 -13.67
N ARG A 54 -6.27 0.02 -14.70
CA ARG A 54 -6.78 -1.01 -15.61
C ARG A 54 -6.97 -2.34 -14.90
N SER A 55 -6.02 -2.73 -14.05
CA SER A 55 -6.10 -3.98 -13.29
C SER A 55 -7.28 -3.95 -12.33
N LEU A 56 -7.49 -2.85 -11.59
CA LEU A 56 -8.66 -2.66 -10.73
C LEU A 56 -9.98 -2.73 -11.53
N HIS A 57 -10.05 -2.09 -12.70
CA HIS A 57 -11.22 -2.16 -13.59
C HIS A 57 -11.50 -3.58 -14.09
N GLN A 58 -10.47 -4.40 -14.32
CA GLN A 58 -10.64 -5.82 -14.70
C GLN A 58 -11.26 -6.65 -13.57
N HIS A 59 -11.11 -6.20 -12.31
CA HIS A 59 -11.76 -6.77 -11.14
C HIS A 59 -13.07 -6.05 -10.76
N HIS A 60 -13.65 -5.26 -11.68
CA HIS A 60 -14.88 -4.50 -11.47
C HIS A 60 -14.81 -3.38 -10.41
N TYR A 61 -13.60 -2.95 -10.05
CA TYR A 61 -13.38 -1.80 -9.18
C TYR A 61 -13.16 -0.54 -10.01
N TYR A 62 -14.25 0.21 -10.25
CA TYR A 62 -14.24 1.42 -11.10
C TYR A 62 -14.07 2.73 -10.33
N SER A 63 -14.07 2.68 -9.00
CA SER A 63 -13.97 3.83 -8.11
C SER A 63 -13.12 3.49 -6.89
N GLY A 64 -12.87 4.49 -6.04
CA GLY A 64 -12.12 4.28 -4.80
C GLY A 64 -12.67 3.11 -3.98
N LEU A 65 -11.75 2.32 -3.43
CA LEU A 65 -12.05 1.14 -2.62
C LEU A 65 -12.16 1.55 -1.14
N PRO A 66 -13.28 1.26 -0.46
CA PRO A 66 -13.39 1.47 0.97
C PRO A 66 -12.47 0.49 1.73
N GLU A 67 -11.96 0.93 2.89
CA GLU A 67 -11.04 0.16 3.73
C GLU A 67 -11.58 -1.24 4.10
N SER A 68 -12.88 -1.36 4.32
CA SER A 68 -13.54 -2.64 4.64
C SER A 68 -13.45 -3.63 3.48
N GLU A 69 -13.57 -3.16 2.24
CA GLU A 69 -13.49 -3.99 1.04
C GLU A 69 -12.05 -4.40 0.77
N ILE A 70 -11.08 -3.50 0.98
CA ILE A 70 -9.65 -3.85 0.94
C ILE A 70 -9.34 -4.97 1.94
N THR A 71 -9.87 -4.86 3.16
CA THR A 71 -9.70 -5.89 4.20
C THR A 71 -10.31 -7.23 3.80
N GLU A 72 -11.46 -7.22 3.12
CA GLU A 72 -12.10 -8.44 2.61
C GLU A 72 -11.29 -9.07 1.47
N ILE A 73 -10.78 -8.26 0.55
CA ILE A 73 -9.93 -8.72 -0.56
C ILE A 73 -8.65 -9.38 -0.02
N ILE A 74 -7.99 -8.77 0.98
CA ILE A 74 -6.78 -9.37 1.60
C ILE A 74 -7.09 -10.76 2.19
N LYS A 75 -8.26 -10.94 2.79
CA LYS A 75 -8.64 -12.22 3.41
C LYS A 75 -8.95 -13.32 2.39
N ASN A 76 -9.55 -12.94 1.26
CA ASN A 76 -10.22 -13.90 0.38
C ASN A 76 -9.55 -14.06 -1.00
N SER A 77 -8.72 -13.12 -1.44
CA SER A 77 -8.11 -13.13 -2.77
C SER A 77 -6.73 -13.78 -2.75
N ASP A 78 -6.48 -14.72 -3.66
CA ASP A 78 -5.14 -15.22 -3.96
C ASP A 78 -4.55 -14.58 -5.24
N ASP A 79 -5.18 -13.53 -5.76
CA ASP A 79 -4.70 -12.83 -6.95
C ASP A 79 -3.62 -11.78 -6.60
N TYR A 80 -2.36 -12.14 -6.85
CA TYR A 80 -1.22 -11.26 -6.64
C TYR A 80 -1.33 -9.92 -7.39
N ARG A 81 -1.89 -9.94 -8.61
CA ARG A 81 -2.02 -8.72 -9.43
C ARG A 81 -3.04 -7.77 -8.84
N LEU A 82 -4.16 -8.28 -8.34
CA LEU A 82 -5.15 -7.46 -7.64
C LEU A 82 -4.53 -6.80 -6.40
N ILE A 83 -3.83 -7.57 -5.56
CA ILE A 83 -3.20 -7.04 -4.34
C ILE A 83 -2.15 -5.97 -4.69
N SER A 84 -1.33 -6.23 -5.71
CA SER A 84 -0.33 -5.28 -6.21
C SER A 84 -0.98 -4.01 -6.78
N ALA A 85 -2.09 -4.14 -7.51
CA ALA A 85 -2.83 -3.00 -8.05
C ALA A 85 -3.42 -2.12 -6.92
N ILE A 86 -3.97 -2.72 -5.87
CA ILE A 86 -4.47 -1.99 -4.70
C ILE A 86 -3.34 -1.24 -4.01
N MET A 87 -2.21 -1.89 -3.75
CA MET A 87 -1.05 -1.25 -3.13
C MET A 87 -0.49 -0.12 -4.00
N SER A 88 -0.40 -0.31 -5.33
CA SER A 88 -0.03 0.75 -6.28
C SER A 88 -0.98 1.93 -6.25
N ALA A 89 -2.29 1.68 -6.19
CA ALA A 89 -3.31 2.73 -6.09
C ALA A 89 -3.15 3.53 -4.79
N ILE A 90 -2.87 2.86 -3.66
CA ILE A 90 -2.58 3.51 -2.38
C ILE A 90 -1.31 4.37 -2.48
N ILE A 91 -0.20 3.82 -2.98
CA ILE A 91 1.05 4.58 -3.15
C ILE A 91 0.85 5.79 -4.08
N ARG A 92 0.06 5.66 -5.15
CA ARG A 92 -0.19 6.78 -6.05
C ARG A 92 -1.20 7.79 -5.48
N GLY A 93 -2.16 7.32 -4.68
CA GLY A 93 -3.33 8.07 -4.25
C GLY A 93 -3.05 9.15 -3.21
N GLU A 94 -1.94 9.08 -2.46
CA GLU A 94 -1.60 10.07 -1.42
C GLU A 94 -1.58 11.50 -1.97
N LYS A 95 -1.11 11.66 -3.22
CA LYS A 95 -1.10 12.96 -3.91
C LYS A 95 -2.51 13.57 -4.06
N TYR A 96 -3.54 12.75 -4.16
CA TYR A 96 -4.92 13.18 -4.40
C TYR A 96 -5.76 13.19 -3.12
N THR A 97 -5.40 12.36 -2.15
CA THR A 97 -6.05 12.27 -0.83
C THR A 97 -4.98 12.33 0.26
N PRO A 98 -4.52 13.54 0.63
CA PRO A 98 -3.49 13.67 1.66
C PRO A 98 -3.94 13.07 2.99
N GLY A 99 -3.07 12.30 3.64
CA GLY A 99 -3.39 11.59 4.88
C GLY A 99 -3.94 10.17 4.69
N MET A 100 -4.11 9.73 3.44
CA MET A 100 -4.54 8.37 3.15
C MET A 100 -3.50 7.34 3.62
N TRP A 101 -2.21 7.55 3.34
CA TRP A 101 -1.17 6.65 3.86
C TRP A 101 -1.17 6.63 5.38
N GLN A 102 -1.31 7.80 6.03
CA GLN A 102 -1.40 7.83 7.48
C GLN A 102 -2.50 6.91 8.00
N ALA A 103 -3.74 7.07 7.52
CA ALA A 103 -4.86 6.25 7.96
C ALA A 103 -4.59 4.75 7.75
N LEU A 104 -4.10 4.39 6.55
CA LEU A 104 -3.86 3.00 6.15
C LEU A 104 -2.61 2.35 6.81
N ILE A 105 -1.65 3.16 7.27
CA ILE A 105 -0.51 2.70 8.06
C ILE A 105 -0.95 2.51 9.52
N GLU A 106 -1.66 3.49 10.08
CA GLU A 106 -2.09 3.48 11.47
C GLU A 106 -3.05 2.30 11.75
N ASN A 107 -4.01 2.05 10.85
CA ASN A 107 -4.93 0.92 10.96
C ASN A 107 -4.31 -0.44 10.57
N GLY A 108 -3.15 -0.43 9.91
CA GLY A 108 -2.41 -1.61 9.50
C GLY A 108 -2.81 -2.22 8.15
N ILE A 109 -3.67 -1.59 7.36
CA ILE A 109 -4.08 -2.11 6.04
C ILE A 109 -2.88 -2.20 5.07
N MET A 110 -2.00 -1.20 5.06
CA MET A 110 -0.79 -1.27 4.21
C MET A 110 0.12 -2.43 4.61
N LEU A 111 0.19 -2.76 5.91
CA LEU A 111 0.95 -3.91 6.40
C LEU A 111 0.33 -5.20 5.89
N ASP A 112 -0.98 -5.36 6.05
CA ASP A 112 -1.69 -6.58 5.69
C ASP A 112 -1.62 -6.84 4.18
N LEU A 113 -1.74 -5.79 3.35
CA LEU A 113 -1.49 -5.87 1.90
C LEU A 113 -0.08 -6.37 1.59
N LEU A 114 0.94 -5.81 2.25
CA LEU A 114 2.33 -6.13 1.96
C LEU A 114 2.71 -7.55 2.39
N VAL A 115 2.23 -7.98 3.56
CA VAL A 115 2.40 -9.36 4.05
C VAL A 115 1.73 -10.36 3.11
N HIS A 116 0.50 -10.05 2.69
CA HIS A 116 -0.25 -10.94 1.80
C HIS A 116 0.37 -11.02 0.40
N ALA A 117 0.79 -9.88 -0.16
CA ALA A 117 1.55 -9.85 -1.41
C ALA A 117 2.83 -10.70 -1.30
N TYR A 118 3.57 -10.58 -0.20
CA TYR A 118 4.79 -11.36 0.01
C TYR A 118 4.50 -12.87 0.05
N ARG A 119 3.44 -13.29 0.76
CA ARG A 119 2.99 -14.69 0.80
C ARG A 119 2.66 -15.21 -0.59
N LEU A 120 1.88 -14.47 -1.37
CA LEU A 120 1.47 -14.89 -2.72
C LEU A 120 2.65 -14.98 -3.68
N LYS A 121 3.69 -14.14 -3.51
CA LYS A 121 4.88 -14.16 -4.36
C LYS A 121 5.80 -15.37 -4.11
N GLN A 122 5.70 -15.97 -2.92
CA GLN A 122 6.49 -17.15 -2.55
C GLN A 122 5.85 -18.47 -3.01
N ASN A 123 4.56 -18.46 -3.34
CA ASN A 123 3.80 -19.60 -3.84
C ASN A 123 3.85 -19.69 -5.37
#